data_AF-A0A959C4N1-F1
#
_entry.id   AF-A0A959C4N1-F1
#
_cell.length_a   1.000
_cell.length_b   1.000
_cell.length_c   1.000
_cell.angle_alpha   90.00
_cell.angle_beta   90.00
_cell.angle_gamma   90.00
#
_symmetry.space_group_name_H-M   'P 1'
#
loop_
_entity.id
_entity.type
_entity.pdbx_description
1 polymer ?
#
loop_
_entity_poly.entity_id
_entity_poly.type
_entity_poly.pdbx_seq_one_letter_code
_entity_poly.pdbx_strand_id
1 'polypeptide(L)'
;MKLYKPQVQLVRRTNVDEPDDYFLHAVTFCGRTSYRADGHNTIPESIDENGVLAVELFLAQDAELPDYDYLTPIVHTIALGRPAAAGEAFVVEVSLTDGGGNRASTDEGNTTTVSSMDADEDSRPIGR
;
A
#
# COMPACT_ATOMS: atom_id res chain seq x y z
N MET A 1 1.80 -10.92 18.31
CA MET A 1 2.50 -11.05 17.02
C MET A 1 3.22 -9.75 16.72
N LYS A 2 4.44 -9.78 16.17
CA LYS A 2 5.13 -8.55 15.74
C LYS A 2 4.91 -8.33 14.25
N LEU A 3 4.18 -7.28 13.91
CA LEU A 3 4.15 -6.72 12.56
C LEU A 3 5.17 -5.59 12.50
N TYR A 4 5.88 -5.51 11.38
CA TYR A 4 6.82 -4.43 11.12
C TYR A 4 6.12 -3.36 10.29
N LYS A 5 6.52 -2.10 10.48
CA LYS A 5 6.02 -0.97 9.71
C LYS A 5 6.13 -1.26 8.20
N PRO A 6 5.03 -1.11 7.43
CA PRO A 6 5.06 -1.31 5.98
C PRO A 6 6.11 -0.42 5.32
N GLN A 7 6.96 -1.01 4.47
CA GLN A 7 7.81 -0.27 3.56
C GLN A 7 7.02 -0.06 2.27
N VAL A 8 6.82 1.19 1.88
CA VAL A 8 5.95 1.54 0.75
C VAL A 8 6.74 2.22 -0.35
N GLN A 9 6.33 1.95 -1.58
CA GLN A 9 6.85 2.57 -2.79
C GLN A 9 5.65 2.93 -3.65
N LEU A 10 5.64 4.18 -4.13
CA LEU A 10 4.66 4.65 -5.09
C LEU A 10 5.31 4.64 -6.47
N VAL A 11 4.63 4.07 -7.45
CA VAL A 11 5.08 4.03 -8.84
C VAL A 11 4.10 4.82 -9.68
N ARG A 12 4.62 5.71 -10.50
CA ARG A 12 3.86 6.52 -11.44
C ARG A 12 4.06 5.98 -12.85
N ARG A 13 2.96 5.62 -13.49
CA ARG A 13 2.89 5.32 -14.91
C ARG A 13 2.42 6.56 -15.65
N THR A 14 3.34 7.24 -16.31
CA THR A 14 3.01 8.44 -17.06
C THR A 14 2.20 8.08 -18.30
N ASN A 15 1.06 8.75 -18.49
CA ASN A 15 0.23 8.60 -19.68
C ASN A 15 0.44 9.79 -20.62
N VAL A 16 0.40 9.54 -21.92
CA VAL A 16 0.42 10.63 -22.92
C VAL A 16 -1.03 11.02 -23.16
N ASP A 17 -1.34 12.32 -23.01
CA ASP A 17 -2.68 12.91 -23.21
C ASP A 17 -3.76 12.56 -22.15
N GLU A 18 -3.40 11.81 -21.10
CA GLU A 18 -4.27 11.47 -19.98
C GLU A 18 -3.55 11.68 -18.64
N PRO A 19 -4.26 11.81 -17.50
CA PRO A 19 -3.62 11.83 -16.19
C PRO A 19 -2.84 10.54 -15.91
N ASP A 20 -1.74 10.68 -15.15
CA ASP A 20 -0.88 9.57 -14.77
C ASP A 20 -1.62 8.56 -13.88
N ASP A 21 -1.31 7.28 -14.09
CA ASP A 21 -1.80 6.20 -13.23
C ASP A 21 -0.78 5.91 -12.12
N TYR A 22 -1.25 5.62 -10.92
CA TYR A 22 -0.41 5.32 -9.77
C TYR A 22 -0.61 3.88 -9.26
N PHE A 23 0.50 3.26 -8.87
CA PHE A 23 0.53 1.93 -8.25
C PHE A 23 1.25 2.02 -6.90
N LEU A 24 0.64 1.47 -5.86
CA LEU A 24 1.24 1.34 -4.55
C LEU A 24 1.78 -0.07 -4.37
N HIS A 25 3.07 -0.19 -4.07
CA HIS A 25 3.67 -1.40 -3.57
C HIS A 25 3.95 -1.24 -2.07
N ALA A 26 3.43 -2.16 -1.26
CA ALA A 26 3.67 -2.17 0.17
C ALA A 26 4.22 -3.54 0.60
N VAL A 27 5.36 -3.53 1.28
CA VAL A 27 6.00 -4.73 1.83
C VAL A 27 5.99 -4.65 3.35
N THR A 28 5.28 -5.58 3.95
CA THR A 28 5.21 -5.74 5.41
C THR A 28 5.93 -7.01 5.80
N PHE A 29 6.88 -6.94 6.74
CA PHE A 29 7.43 -8.15 7.32
C PHE A 29 6.57 -8.62 8.50
N CYS A 30 6.31 -9.92 8.56
CA CYS A 30 5.63 -10.60 9.67
C CYS A 30 6.59 -11.61 10.30
N GLY A 31 6.55 -11.78 11.62
CA GLY A 31 7.33 -12.82 12.31
C GLY A 31 6.82 -14.25 12.11
N ARG A 32 5.73 -14.44 11.34
CA ARG A 32 5.08 -15.74 11.11
C ARG A 32 4.90 -15.97 9.62
N THR A 33 5.15 -17.21 9.19
CA THR A 33 4.99 -17.62 7.78
C THR A 33 3.54 -17.85 7.37
N SER A 34 2.63 -17.99 8.33
CA SER A 34 1.21 -18.30 8.09
C SER A 34 0.37 -17.09 7.67
N TYR A 35 0.96 -15.93 7.41
CA TYR A 35 0.24 -14.72 7.05
C TYR A 35 0.37 -14.41 5.56
N ARG A 36 -0.72 -13.89 4.99
CA ARG A 36 -0.80 -13.45 3.59
C ARG A 36 -1.47 -12.09 3.48
N ALA A 37 -1.31 -11.46 2.32
CA ALA A 37 -2.09 -10.29 1.95
C ALA A 37 -3.56 -10.69 1.78
N ASP A 38 -4.48 -9.92 2.37
CA ASP A 38 -5.92 -10.15 2.34
C ASP A 38 -6.66 -8.95 1.70
N GLY A 39 -6.01 -8.30 0.74
CA GLY A 39 -6.56 -7.16 0.01
C GLY A 39 -6.39 -5.83 0.73
N HIS A 40 -7.30 -4.90 0.41
CA HIS A 40 -7.29 -3.52 0.87
C HIS A 40 -8.71 -2.95 0.89
N ASN A 41 -8.92 -1.81 1.56
CA ASN A 41 -10.17 -1.07 1.48
C ASN A 41 -10.46 -0.57 0.06
N THR A 42 -11.71 -0.18 -0.23
CA THR A 42 -12.03 0.49 -1.49
C THR A 42 -11.19 1.75 -1.63
N ILE A 43 -10.46 1.88 -2.74
CA ILE A 43 -9.64 3.06 -3.01
C ILE A 43 -10.56 4.25 -3.27
N PRO A 44 -10.41 5.36 -2.53
CA PRO A 44 -11.20 6.56 -2.77
C PRO A 44 -10.97 7.11 -4.19
N GLU A 45 -12.04 7.57 -4.83
CA GLU A 45 -11.96 8.19 -6.17
C GLU A 45 -11.35 9.61 -6.13
N SER A 46 -11.35 10.24 -4.95
CA SER A 46 -10.84 11.59 -4.72
C SER A 46 -9.93 11.67 -3.50
N ILE A 47 -8.97 12.58 -3.56
CA ILE A 47 -8.11 12.94 -2.43
C ILE A 47 -8.89 13.82 -1.45
N ASP A 48 -8.58 13.72 -0.15
CA ASP A 48 -9.25 14.52 0.87
C ASP A 48 -8.82 16.00 0.84
N GLU A 49 -9.42 16.82 1.71
CA GLU A 49 -9.13 18.26 1.81
C GLU A 49 -7.69 18.58 2.27
N ASN A 50 -6.97 17.58 2.80
CA ASN A 50 -5.59 17.71 3.27
C ASN A 50 -4.57 17.23 2.22
N GLY A 51 -5.01 16.81 1.03
CA GLY A 51 -4.11 16.24 0.02
C GLY A 51 -3.73 14.78 0.30
N VAL A 52 -4.49 14.06 1.13
CA VAL A 52 -4.21 12.69 1.54
C VAL A 52 -5.17 11.69 0.88
N LEU A 53 -4.59 10.62 0.34
CA LEU A 53 -5.29 9.41 -0.09
C LEU A 53 -5.02 8.30 0.91
N ALA A 54 -6.02 7.95 1.72
CA ALA A 54 -5.90 6.90 2.73
C ALA A 54 -6.16 5.50 2.13
N VAL A 55 -5.21 4.58 2.34
CA VAL A 55 -5.28 3.18 1.90
C VAL A 55 -5.06 2.28 3.11
N GLU A 56 -6.03 1.41 3.37
CA GLU A 56 -5.94 0.41 4.44
C GLU A 56 -5.66 -0.96 3.83
N LEU A 57 -4.58 -1.60 4.29
CA LEU A 57 -4.15 -2.92 3.86
C LEU A 57 -4.59 -3.97 4.87
N PHE A 58 -5.09 -5.08 4.37
CA PHE A 58 -5.51 -6.20 5.21
C PHE A 58 -4.52 -7.35 5.15
N LEU A 59 -4.24 -7.93 6.31
CA LEU A 59 -3.54 -9.20 6.47
C LEU A 59 -4.50 -10.24 7.02
N ALA A 60 -4.33 -11.48 6.60
CA ALA A 60 -5.02 -12.61 7.19
C ALA A 60 -4.06 -13.75 7.45
N GLN A 61 -4.36 -14.51 8.50
CA GLN A 61 -3.74 -15.80 8.71
C GLN A 61 -4.37 -16.83 7.77
N ASP A 62 -3.54 -17.64 7.16
CA ASP A 62 -3.88 -18.75 6.29
C ASP A 62 -3.61 -20.07 7.01
N ALA A 63 -4.67 -20.83 7.31
CA ALA A 63 -4.56 -22.12 7.97
C ALA A 63 -3.90 -23.19 7.08
N GLU A 64 -3.82 -22.97 5.76
CA GLU A 64 -3.16 -23.87 4.81
C GLU A 64 -1.64 -23.66 4.75
N LEU A 65 -1.16 -22.50 5.24
CA LEU A 65 0.27 -22.20 5.31
C LEU A 65 0.87 -22.73 6.62
N PRO A 66 2.07 -23.34 6.57
CA PRO A 66 2.81 -23.68 7.78
C PRO A 66 3.04 -22.45 8.66
N ASP A 67 2.95 -22.61 9.99
CA ASP A 67 3.20 -21.54 10.95
C ASP A 67 4.57 -21.69 11.64
N TYR A 68 5.60 -21.11 11.04
CA TYR A 68 6.95 -21.04 11.57
C TYR A 68 7.28 -19.62 12.02
N ASP A 69 8.18 -19.51 13.01
CA ASP A 69 8.70 -18.24 13.51
C ASP A 69 9.85 -17.72 12.62
N TYR A 70 9.50 -17.37 11.38
CA TYR A 70 10.42 -16.77 10.41
C TYR A 70 9.92 -15.42 9.92
N LEU A 71 10.85 -14.48 9.81
CA LEU A 71 10.58 -13.17 9.22
C LEU A 71 10.20 -13.33 7.75
N THR A 72 8.93 -13.12 7.44
CA THR A 72 8.32 -13.40 6.14
C THR A 72 7.76 -12.11 5.53
N PRO A 73 8.11 -11.76 4.28
CA PRO A 73 7.54 -10.60 3.61
C PRO A 73 6.12 -10.91 3.12
N ILE A 74 5.21 -9.96 3.34
CA ILE A 74 3.88 -9.92 2.78
C ILE A 74 3.80 -8.70 1.88
N VAL A 75 3.40 -8.91 0.63
CA VAL A 75 3.44 -7.89 -0.42
C VAL A 75 2.02 -7.57 -0.88
N HIS A 76 1.65 -6.30 -0.83
CA HIS A 76 0.47 -5.75 -1.49
C HIS A 76 0.92 -4.95 -2.72
N THR A 77 0.21 -5.14 -3.83
CA THR A 77 0.34 -4.30 -5.03
C THR A 77 -1.04 -3.84 -5.42
N ILE A 78 -1.23 -2.53 -5.44
CA ILE A 78 -2.55 -1.90 -5.55
C ILE A 78 -2.51 -0.89 -6.69
N ALA A 79 -3.46 -1.00 -7.61
CA ALA A 79 -3.72 0.06 -8.58
C ALA A 79 -4.52 1.16 -7.88
N LEU A 80 -3.90 2.32 -7.67
CA LEU A 80 -4.59 3.51 -7.17
C LEU A 80 -5.34 4.24 -8.29
N GLY A 81 -5.00 3.95 -9.55
CA GLY A 81 -5.59 4.58 -10.72
C GLY A 81 -5.18 6.05 -10.80
N ARG A 82 -6.14 6.92 -11.08
CA ARG A 82 -5.97 8.36 -11.28
C ARG A 82 -6.69 9.09 -10.16
N PRO A 83 -6.15 9.08 -8.93
CA PRO A 83 -6.78 9.83 -7.86
C PRO A 83 -6.92 11.28 -8.35
N ALA A 84 -8.14 11.82 -8.26
CA ALA A 84 -8.45 13.15 -8.76
C ALA A 84 -7.77 14.20 -7.89
N ALA A 85 -6.46 14.38 -8.09
CA ALA A 85 -5.70 15.49 -7.58
C ALA A 85 -5.88 16.61 -8.59
N ALA A 86 -6.36 17.77 -8.16
CA ALA A 86 -6.51 18.94 -9.03
C ALA A 86 -5.13 19.51 -9.42
N GLY A 87 -4.33 18.77 -10.18
CA GLY A 87 -2.99 19.18 -10.62
C GLY A 87 -1.95 19.32 -9.50
N GLU A 88 -2.27 18.93 -8.27
CA GLU A 88 -1.40 19.09 -7.10
C GLU A 88 -0.80 17.75 -6.67
N ALA A 89 0.34 17.82 -5.97
CA ALA A 89 0.94 16.66 -5.34
C ALA A 89 0.05 16.16 -4.20
N PHE A 90 0.05 14.85 -3.98
CA PHE A 90 -0.72 14.21 -2.93
C PHE A 90 0.14 13.23 -2.13
N VAL A 91 -0.33 12.90 -0.93
CA VAL A 91 0.29 11.93 -0.04
C VAL A 91 -0.60 10.70 0.04
N VAL A 92 -0.02 9.51 -0.12
CA VAL A 92 -0.69 8.26 0.17
C VAL A 92 -0.37 7.88 1.61
N GLU A 93 -1.39 7.79 2.45
CA GLU A 93 -1.26 7.25 3.80
C GLU A 93 -1.67 5.78 3.79
N VAL A 94 -0.75 4.91 4.20
CA VAL A 94 -0.94 3.45 4.19
C VAL A 94 -1.00 2.96 5.62
N SER A 95 -2.12 2.38 6.01
CA SER A 95 -2.30 1.71 7.30
C SER A 95 -2.44 0.20 7.09
N LEU A 96 -2.02 -0.57 8.10
CA LEU A 96 -2.05 -2.03 8.06
C LEU A 96 -2.91 -2.56 9.21
N THR A 97 -3.89 -3.40 8.86
CA THR A 97 -4.83 -4.02 9.78
C THR A 97 -4.77 -5.55 9.67
N ASP A 98 -4.75 -6.23 10.82
CA ASP A 98 -4.88 -7.69 10.91
C ASP A 98 -6.36 -8.07 10.97
N GLY A 99 -6.81 -8.91 10.03
CA GLY A 99 -8.18 -9.40 9.91
C GLY A 99 -8.59 -10.39 11.01
N GLY A 100 -7.69 -10.80 11.90
CA GLY A 100 -7.93 -11.75 13.01
C GLY A 100 -8.88 -11.30 14.13
N GLY A 101 -9.63 -10.21 13.96
CA GLY A 101 -10.72 -9.83 14.86
C GLY A 101 -10.37 -8.81 15.95
N ASN A 102 -9.11 -8.38 16.06
CA ASN A 102 -8.76 -7.21 16.86
C ASN A 102 -8.55 -5.99 15.95
N ARG A 103 -9.65 -5.31 15.63
CA ARG A 103 -9.66 -3.92 15.12
C ARG A 103 -9.23 -2.92 16.19
N ALA A 104 -8.22 -3.25 16.98
CA ALA A 104 -7.57 -2.30 17.88
C ALA A 104 -6.66 -1.42 17.04
N SER A 105 -7.30 -0.46 16.38
CA SER A 105 -6.72 0.78 15.89
C SER A 105 -5.83 1.42 16.96
N THR A 106 -4.82 2.16 16.50
CA THR A 106 -3.85 2.99 17.24
C THR A 106 -2.71 2.28 18.00
N ASP A 107 -1.93 1.45 17.31
CA ASP A 107 -0.48 1.44 17.58
C ASP A 107 0.18 2.35 16.54
N GLU A 108 0.87 3.40 16.99
CA GLU A 108 1.54 4.47 16.21
C GLU A 108 2.65 3.96 15.25
N GLY A 109 2.74 2.65 15.01
CA GLY A 109 3.79 1.98 14.23
C GLY A 109 3.36 1.37 12.89
N ASN A 110 2.06 1.30 12.57
CA ASN A 110 1.57 0.61 11.36
C ASN A 110 1.22 1.53 10.18
N THR A 111 1.41 2.83 10.34
CA THR A 111 1.12 3.81 9.29
C THR A 111 2.41 4.31 8.63
N THR A 112 2.44 4.30 7.29
CA THR A 112 3.52 4.85 6.47
C THR A 112 2.94 5.78 5.43
N THR A 113 3.63 6.86 5.10
CA THR A 113 3.24 7.81 4.06
C THR A 113 4.24 7.81 2.91
N VAL A 114 3.75 8.06 1.69
CA VAL A 114 4.58 8.28 0.50
C VAL A 114 3.97 9.39 -0.35
N SER A 115 4.82 10.26 -0.89
CA SER A 115 4.39 11.39 -1.72
C SER A 115 4.36 11.00 -3.20
N SER A 116 3.39 11.53 -3.94
CA SER A 116 3.36 11.46 -5.41
C SER A 116 4.56 12.14 -6.07
N MET A 117 5.24 13.06 -5.35
CA MET A 117 6.48 13.69 -5.83
C MET A 117 7.67 12.74 -5.82
N ASP A 118 7.67 11.76 -4.92
CA ASP A 118 8.72 10.74 -4.76
C ASP A 118 8.38 9.45 -5.52
N ALA A 119 7.33 9.48 -6.35
CA ALA A 119 6.90 8.31 -7.10
C ALA A 119 7.94 7.94 -8.16
N ASP A 120 8.38 6.68 -8.14
CA ASP A 120 9.28 6.15 -9.15
C ASP A 120 8.58 6.10 -10.50
N GLU A 121 9.28 6.50 -11.57
CA GLU A 121 8.74 6.40 -12.91
C GLU A 121 8.82 4.94 -13.39
N ASP A 122 7.67 4.36 -13.76
CA ASP A 122 7.60 3.08 -14.43
C ASP A 122 8.40 3.22 -15.73
N SER A 123 9.62 2.67 -15.74
CA SER A 123 10.60 2.90 -16.79
C SER A 123 10.03 2.37 -18.10
N ARG A 124 9.50 3.27 -18.94
CA ARG A 124 8.99 2.89 -20.26
C ARG A 124 10.11 2.12 -20.99
N PRO A 125 9.86 0.96 -21.60
CA PRO A 125 10.83 0.40 -22.53
C PRO A 125 11.05 1.45 -23.61
N ILE A 126 12.24 2.04 -23.63
CA ILE A 126 12.64 3.01 -24.65
C ILE A 126 12.61 2.23 -25.97
N GLY A 127 11.56 2.46 -26.77
CA GLY A 127 11.38 1.82 -28.06
C GLY A 127 12.62 2.06 -28.92
N ARG A 128 13.21 0.97 -29.41
CA ARG A 128 14.24 1.00 -30.45
C ARG A 128 13.64 1.39 -31.80
#